data_AF-G7DSW6-F1
#
_entry.id   AF-G7DSW6-F1
#
_cell.length_a   1.000
_cell.length_b   1.000
_cell.length_c   1.000
_cell.angle_alpha   90.00
_cell.angle_beta   90.00
_cell.angle_gamma   90.00
#
_symmetry.space_group_name_H-M   'P 1'
#
loop_
_entity.id
_entity.type
_entity.pdbx_description
1 polymer ?
#
loop_
_entity_poly.entity_id
_entity_poly.type
_entity_poly.pdbx_seq_one_letter_code
_entity_poly.pdbx_strand_id
1 'polypeptide(L)'
;MVLALAVVALGAALAAATPVEYATSVDCQTNTIHVPVSAQGKNIQVPLPSDQDALIAFVQKATALNGMNNITATQVNSSREINGTYSIYGKLCTPKSNRSSTVQLLVHGIGFDSSYWDFAIDPANYSYVRAAHAAGYSTFTFDRLGIGRSEKPDAREVIQTATEIAIAKYFANNLRKGTLPFSNMRKFGKVAYVGHSFGSEIGNGLAASDPSAADAYVFTGFSHNSTGVVGFYDGTQPVLANTYGPSAFSGLSNGNFLFNPAGYGAQLIFFKTYYYAQSVLKQALATAQTFTLGEALTMGAAVMASTANVTSPVAIFTGDSDAIFCAGSCYIAGKENLIAAEKQYYPSARAFLPYVIANTGHAANLHYSAAVWFKAVQTFLEAEL
;
A
#
# COMPACT_ATOMS: atom_id res chain seq x y z
N MET A 1 26.67 13.35 22.81
CA MET A 1 26.32 14.74 22.45
C MET A 1 24.91 14.70 21.88
N VAL A 2 23.93 15.12 22.67
CA VAL A 2 22.50 15.04 22.36
C VAL A 2 22.17 16.21 21.43
N LEU A 3 21.79 15.93 20.17
CA LEU A 3 21.21 16.96 19.31
C LEU A 3 19.70 17.01 19.61
N ALA A 4 19.29 18.01 20.38
CA ALA A 4 17.89 18.33 20.60
C ALA A 4 17.33 18.94 19.30
N LEU A 5 16.40 18.25 18.62
CA LEU A 5 15.57 18.88 17.60
C LEU A 5 14.58 19.80 18.31
N ALA A 6 14.79 21.11 18.17
CA ALA A 6 13.81 22.12 18.54
C ALA A 6 12.61 22.01 17.60
N VAL A 7 11.47 21.58 18.13
CA VAL A 7 10.17 21.67 17.45
C VAL A 7 9.77 23.15 17.44
N VAL A 8 10.04 23.86 16.35
CA VAL A 8 9.49 25.20 16.14
C VAL A 8 8.03 25.02 15.68
N ALA A 9 7.10 25.31 16.59
CA ALA A 9 5.70 25.42 16.26
C ALA A 9 5.45 26.73 15.47
N LEU A 10 5.44 26.66 14.15
CA LEU A 10 4.79 27.70 13.32
C LEU A 10 3.34 27.31 13.11
N GLY A 11 2.48 27.93 13.93
CA GLY A 11 1.04 27.97 13.72
C GLY A 11 0.70 28.88 12.55
N ALA A 12 0.46 28.29 11.39
CA ALA A 12 -0.48 28.83 10.42
C ALA A 12 -1.54 27.75 10.21
N ALA A 13 -2.77 28.02 10.67
CA ALA A 13 -3.91 27.23 10.25
C ALA A 13 -4.08 27.47 8.75
N LEU A 14 -3.61 26.53 7.92
CA LEU A 14 -4.03 26.52 6.51
C LEU A 14 -5.52 26.22 6.53
N ALA A 15 -6.34 27.24 6.21
CA ALA A 15 -7.73 27.03 5.92
C ALA A 15 -7.83 25.96 4.81
N ALA A 16 -8.59 24.89 5.06
CA ALA A 16 -8.79 23.86 4.05
C ALA A 16 -9.47 24.50 2.84
N ALA A 17 -8.83 24.41 1.67
CA ALA A 17 -9.41 24.92 0.43
C ALA A 17 -10.78 24.28 0.19
N THR A 18 -11.74 25.09 -0.24
CA THR A 18 -13.07 24.58 -0.60
C THR A 18 -12.95 23.54 -1.73
N PRO A 19 -13.92 22.61 -1.89
CA PRO A 19 -13.88 21.63 -2.97
C PRO A 19 -13.71 22.27 -4.36
N VAL A 20 -14.31 23.44 -4.58
CA VAL A 20 -14.23 24.21 -5.84
C VAL A 20 -12.85 24.83 -6.05
N GLU A 21 -12.24 25.40 -5.00
CA GLU A 21 -10.87 25.94 -5.08
C GLU A 21 -9.82 24.84 -5.30
N TYR A 22 -10.04 23.65 -4.71
CA TYR A 22 -9.16 22.52 -4.94
C TYR A 22 -9.28 21.99 -6.39
N ALA A 23 -10.50 21.79 -6.88
CA ALA A 23 -10.73 21.32 -8.25
C ALA A 23 -10.17 22.26 -9.32
N THR A 24 -10.06 23.55 -9.02
CA THR A 24 -9.51 24.55 -9.95
C THR A 24 -7.99 24.73 -9.86
N SER A 25 -7.34 24.23 -8.80
CA SER A 25 -5.90 24.40 -8.54
C SER A 25 -5.02 23.21 -8.95
N VAL A 26 -5.63 22.08 -9.33
CA VAL A 26 -4.94 20.84 -9.73
C VAL A 26 -5.46 20.37 -11.09
N ASP A 27 -4.56 19.90 -11.96
CA ASP A 27 -4.92 19.21 -13.19
C ASP A 27 -4.76 17.70 -12.99
N CYS A 28 -5.85 16.94 -13.15
CA CYS A 28 -5.90 15.50 -12.93
C CYS A 28 -6.36 14.80 -14.21
N GLN A 29 -5.57 13.81 -14.65
CA GLN A 29 -5.85 13.00 -15.84
C GLN A 29 -5.82 11.53 -15.48
N THR A 30 -6.73 10.77 -16.09
CA THR A 30 -6.82 9.32 -15.91
C THR A 30 -6.54 8.64 -17.24
N ASN A 31 -5.83 7.51 -17.23
CA ASN A 31 -5.62 6.72 -18.43
C ASN A 31 -5.45 5.23 -18.10
N THR A 32 -5.74 4.39 -19.09
CA THR A 32 -5.36 2.98 -19.09
C THR A 32 -3.98 2.86 -19.74
N ILE A 33 -3.02 2.33 -18.99
CA ILE A 33 -1.62 2.24 -19.38
C ILE A 33 -1.29 0.77 -19.64
N HIS A 34 -0.77 0.46 -20.83
CA HIS A 34 -0.32 -0.89 -21.16
C HIS A 34 1.10 -1.10 -20.64
N VAL A 35 1.22 -1.82 -19.53
CA VAL A 35 2.48 -2.04 -18.81
C VAL A 35 3.10 -3.36 -19.25
N PRO A 36 4.24 -3.35 -19.97
CA PRO A 36 5.00 -4.56 -20.20
C PRO A 36 5.62 -5.04 -18.90
N VAL A 37 5.38 -6.29 -18.55
CA VAL A 37 5.91 -6.97 -17.37
C VAL A 37 6.81 -8.09 -17.82
N SER A 38 7.99 -8.14 -17.21
CA SER A 38 8.86 -9.31 -17.14
C SER A 38 9.30 -9.45 -15.69
N ALA A 39 8.87 -10.54 -15.04
CA ALA A 39 9.10 -10.77 -13.62
C ALA A 39 9.44 -12.24 -13.35
N GLN A 40 10.24 -12.48 -12.31
CA GLN A 40 10.53 -13.80 -11.80
C GLN A 40 9.53 -14.13 -10.69
N GLY A 41 8.39 -14.69 -11.09
CA GLY A 41 7.36 -15.18 -10.19
C GLY A 41 7.68 -16.58 -9.66
N LYS A 42 6.66 -17.20 -9.06
CA LYS A 42 6.70 -18.55 -8.52
C LYS A 42 5.74 -19.46 -9.25
N ASN A 43 6.13 -20.73 -9.36
CA ASN A 43 5.21 -21.78 -9.73
C ASN A 43 4.38 -22.18 -8.50
N ILE A 44 3.06 -21.97 -8.56
CA ILE A 44 2.14 -22.19 -7.45
C ILE A 44 1.31 -23.44 -7.72
N GLN A 45 1.53 -24.48 -6.94
CA GLN A 45 0.81 -25.76 -7.02
C GLN A 45 -0.43 -25.82 -6.13
N VAL A 46 -0.70 -24.78 -5.34
CA VAL A 46 -1.92 -24.67 -4.55
C VAL A 46 -3.11 -24.52 -5.52
N PRO A 47 -4.09 -25.45 -5.51
CA PRO A 47 -5.24 -25.35 -6.40
C PRO A 47 -6.11 -24.15 -6.00
N LEU A 48 -6.86 -23.62 -6.98
CA LEU A 48 -7.92 -22.67 -6.65
C LEU A 48 -8.98 -23.39 -5.79
N PRO A 49 -9.56 -22.74 -4.77
CA PRO A 49 -10.67 -23.32 -4.03
C PRO A 49 -11.83 -23.71 -4.96
N SER A 50 -12.42 -24.88 -4.77
CA SER A 50 -13.61 -25.30 -5.53
C SER A 50 -14.86 -24.52 -5.13
N ASP A 51 -14.93 -24.12 -3.87
CA ASP A 51 -16.07 -23.51 -3.20
C ASP A 51 -15.59 -22.78 -1.93
N GLN A 52 -16.54 -22.25 -1.15
CA GLN A 52 -16.25 -21.52 0.08
C GLN A 52 -15.63 -22.41 1.17
N ASP A 53 -16.06 -23.66 1.30
CA ASP A 53 -15.54 -24.57 2.32
C ASP A 53 -14.09 -24.95 2.02
N ALA A 54 -13.73 -25.12 0.74
CA ALA A 54 -12.36 -25.30 0.30
C ALA A 54 -11.47 -24.07 0.61
N LEU A 55 -12.02 -22.85 0.48
CA LEU A 55 -11.31 -21.62 0.88
C LEU A 55 -11.11 -21.59 2.40
N ILE A 56 -12.13 -21.90 3.19
CA ILE A 56 -12.01 -21.98 4.65
C ILE A 56 -10.98 -23.04 5.06
N ALA A 57 -10.99 -24.21 4.42
CA ALA A 57 -10.00 -25.25 4.68
C ALA A 57 -8.57 -24.80 4.31
N PHE A 58 -8.40 -24.01 3.25
CA PHE A 58 -7.11 -23.38 2.94
C PHE A 58 -6.67 -22.41 4.05
N VAL A 59 -7.55 -21.52 4.49
CA VAL A 59 -7.26 -20.54 5.56
C VAL A 59 -6.88 -21.26 6.85
N GLN A 60 -7.64 -22.28 7.27
CA GLN A 60 -7.33 -23.09 8.47
C GLN A 60 -5.95 -23.75 8.38
N LYS A 61 -5.56 -24.26 7.20
CA LYS A 61 -4.22 -24.80 6.98
C LYS A 61 -3.15 -23.73 7.02
N ALA A 62 -3.43 -22.55 6.48
CA ALA A 62 -2.50 -21.43 6.44
C ALA A 62 -2.26 -20.81 7.82
N THR A 63 -3.30 -20.74 8.67
CA THR A 63 -3.24 -20.16 10.02
C THR A 63 -2.90 -21.17 11.12
N ALA A 64 -2.85 -22.46 10.80
CA ALA A 64 -2.24 -23.46 11.67
C ALA A 64 -0.78 -23.11 12.02
N LEU A 65 -0.26 -23.68 13.10
CA LEU A 65 1.13 -23.48 13.51
C LEU A 65 2.10 -23.82 12.35
N ASN A 66 2.89 -22.83 11.91
CA ASN A 66 3.77 -22.90 10.73
C ASN A 66 3.05 -23.21 9.39
N GLY A 67 1.73 -23.07 9.33
CA GLY A 67 0.89 -23.45 8.21
C GLY A 67 1.29 -22.80 6.89
N MET A 68 1.26 -21.47 6.83
CA MET A 68 1.64 -20.73 5.62
C MET A 68 3.09 -21.00 5.19
N ASN A 69 4.01 -21.13 6.15
CA ASN A 69 5.41 -21.47 5.86
C ASN A 69 5.52 -22.87 5.23
N ASN A 70 4.77 -23.84 5.73
CA ASN A 70 4.75 -25.20 5.17
C ASN A 70 4.12 -25.23 3.77
N ILE A 71 3.02 -24.52 3.56
CA ILE A 71 2.37 -24.38 2.25
C ILE A 71 3.35 -23.78 1.24
N THR A 72 3.94 -22.64 1.56
CA THR A 72 4.87 -21.95 0.66
C THR A 72 6.13 -22.79 0.40
N ALA A 73 6.73 -23.41 1.41
CA ALA A 73 7.93 -24.25 1.23
C ALA A 73 7.70 -25.49 0.35
N THR A 74 6.48 -26.04 0.31
CA THR A 74 6.19 -27.30 -0.40
C THR A 74 5.43 -27.10 -1.72
N GLN A 75 4.63 -26.04 -1.85
CA GLN A 75 3.71 -25.82 -2.97
C GLN A 75 3.97 -24.52 -3.74
N VAL A 76 4.88 -23.67 -3.27
CA VAL A 76 5.31 -22.45 -3.96
C VAL A 76 6.79 -22.61 -4.29
N ASN A 77 7.06 -23.29 -5.40
CA ASN A 77 8.39 -23.80 -5.73
C ASN A 77 9.14 -22.92 -6.75
N SER A 78 9.96 -23.55 -7.60
CA SER A 78 10.91 -22.94 -8.55
C SER A 78 10.43 -21.63 -9.20
N SER A 79 11.40 -20.76 -9.52
CA SER A 79 11.14 -19.53 -10.27
C SER A 79 10.41 -19.84 -11.58
N ARG A 80 9.41 -19.03 -11.90
CA ARG A 80 8.70 -19.05 -13.18
C ARG A 80 8.71 -17.64 -13.74
N GLU A 81 9.04 -17.53 -15.02
CA GLU A 81 8.98 -16.26 -15.72
C GLU A 81 7.50 -15.88 -15.98
N ILE A 82 7.14 -14.67 -15.58
CA ILE A 82 5.86 -14.05 -15.88
C ILE A 82 6.14 -12.94 -16.88
N ASN A 83 5.69 -13.14 -18.12
CA ASN A 83 5.80 -12.17 -19.20
C ASN A 83 4.42 -11.84 -19.75
N GLY A 84 4.16 -10.56 -19.94
CA GLY A 84 2.90 -10.08 -20.49
C GLY A 84 2.87 -8.57 -20.63
N THR A 85 1.81 -8.06 -21.23
CA THR A 85 1.49 -6.63 -21.18
C THR A 85 0.09 -6.50 -20.63
N TYR A 86 -0.05 -5.76 -19.53
CA TYR A 86 -1.31 -5.68 -18.79
C TYR A 86 -1.83 -4.25 -18.77
N SER A 87 -3.15 -4.12 -18.83
CA SER A 87 -3.84 -2.84 -18.81
C SER A 87 -4.02 -2.35 -17.37
N ILE A 88 -3.32 -1.29 -17.00
CA ILE A 88 -3.34 -0.73 -15.65
C ILE A 88 -3.99 0.65 -15.65
N TYR A 89 -5.03 0.83 -14.85
CA TYR A 89 -5.64 2.14 -14.64
C TYR A 89 -4.71 3.02 -13.81
N GLY A 90 -4.41 4.24 -14.29
CA GLY A 90 -3.62 5.25 -13.59
C GLY A 90 -4.28 6.62 -13.58
N LYS A 91 -4.00 7.41 -12.55
CA LYS A 91 -4.40 8.81 -12.40
C LYS A 91 -3.18 9.64 -12.02
N LEU A 92 -2.83 10.60 -12.87
CA LEU A 92 -1.79 11.60 -12.63
C LEU A 92 -2.45 12.92 -12.27
N CYS A 93 -2.07 13.50 -11.13
CA CYS A 93 -2.50 14.82 -10.72
C CYS A 93 -1.30 15.74 -10.49
N THR A 94 -1.38 16.96 -11.01
CA THR A 94 -0.31 17.95 -10.95
C THR A 94 -0.86 19.31 -10.49
N PRO A 95 -0.35 19.87 -9.38
CA PRO A 95 -0.71 21.22 -8.96
C PRO A 95 -0.29 22.27 -9.99
N LYS A 96 -1.17 23.22 -10.30
CA LYS A 96 -0.91 24.30 -11.27
C LYS A 96 0.20 25.26 -10.84
N SER A 97 0.39 25.43 -9.53
CA SER A 97 1.42 26.31 -8.96
C SER A 97 2.86 25.82 -9.19
N ASN A 98 3.04 24.60 -9.71
CA ASN A 98 4.31 23.98 -10.11
C ASN A 98 5.47 24.13 -9.11
N ARG A 99 5.18 24.06 -7.81
CA ARG A 99 6.15 24.32 -6.74
C ARG A 99 7.20 23.20 -6.56
N SER A 100 6.92 21.99 -7.03
CA SER A 100 7.84 20.85 -6.91
C SER A 100 7.95 20.07 -8.22
N SER A 101 9.16 19.60 -8.53
CA SER A 101 9.43 18.64 -9.61
C SER A 101 9.32 17.18 -9.15
N THR A 102 8.90 16.95 -7.90
CA THR A 102 8.70 15.63 -7.31
C THR A 102 7.28 15.12 -7.55
N VAL A 103 7.17 13.84 -7.91
CA VAL A 103 5.91 13.09 -7.91
C VAL A 103 5.93 12.01 -6.84
N GLN A 104 4.81 11.82 -6.17
CA GLN A 104 4.60 10.72 -5.25
C GLN A 104 3.88 9.58 -5.98
N LEU A 105 4.55 8.44 -6.11
CA LEU A 105 3.98 7.17 -6.61
C LEU A 105 3.27 6.47 -5.45
N LEU A 106 1.94 6.49 -5.47
CA LEU A 106 1.09 6.03 -4.38
C LEU A 106 0.56 4.62 -4.65
N VAL A 107 0.87 3.66 -3.79
CA VAL A 107 0.55 2.23 -3.98
C VAL A 107 -0.30 1.70 -2.83
N HIS A 108 -1.53 1.31 -3.14
CA HIS A 108 -2.49 0.83 -2.14
C HIS A 108 -2.20 -0.62 -1.68
N GLY A 109 -2.80 -0.98 -0.56
CA GLY A 109 -2.73 -2.33 0.02
C GLY A 109 -3.89 -3.25 -0.40
N ILE A 110 -3.92 -4.44 0.19
CA ILE A 110 -4.99 -5.43 0.03
C ILE A 110 -6.30 -4.88 0.58
N GLY A 111 -7.41 -5.17 -0.12
CA GLY A 111 -8.74 -4.71 0.28
C GLY A 111 -9.10 -3.31 -0.20
N PHE A 112 -8.17 -2.61 -0.84
CA PHE A 112 -8.34 -1.26 -1.34
C PHE A 112 -7.99 -1.16 -2.83
N ASP A 113 -8.42 -0.07 -3.47
CA ASP A 113 -7.88 0.41 -4.75
C ASP A 113 -7.24 1.80 -4.57
N SER A 114 -6.96 2.53 -5.66
CA SER A 114 -6.39 3.88 -5.60
C SER A 114 -7.24 4.89 -4.80
N SER A 115 -8.53 4.65 -4.58
CA SER A 115 -9.39 5.53 -3.78
C SER A 115 -8.98 5.60 -2.31
N TYR A 116 -8.18 4.65 -1.81
CA TYR A 116 -7.59 4.74 -0.46
C TYR A 116 -6.79 6.03 -0.28
N TRP A 117 -6.07 6.47 -1.32
CA TRP A 117 -5.25 7.69 -1.29
C TRP A 117 -6.05 8.98 -1.50
N ASP A 118 -7.26 8.88 -2.06
CA ASP A 118 -8.14 10.01 -2.37
C ASP A 118 -9.57 9.70 -1.89
N PHE A 119 -9.70 9.44 -0.59
CA PHE A 119 -10.94 8.93 0.00
C PHE A 119 -12.08 9.94 -0.16
N ALA A 120 -13.21 9.48 -0.70
CA ALA A 120 -14.28 10.36 -1.16
C ALA A 120 -15.10 10.99 -0.02
N ILE A 121 -15.19 10.33 1.14
CA ILE A 121 -15.93 10.85 2.29
C ILE A 121 -15.03 11.79 3.07
N ASP A 122 -15.50 13.03 3.28
CA ASP A 122 -14.77 14.09 3.97
C ASP A 122 -13.30 14.21 3.46
N PRO A 123 -13.11 14.52 2.17
CA PRO A 123 -11.80 14.49 1.54
C PRO A 123 -10.84 15.54 2.12
N ALA A 124 -11.35 16.55 2.84
CA ALA A 124 -10.51 17.51 3.54
C ALA A 124 -9.68 16.85 4.65
N ASN A 125 -10.21 15.80 5.28
CA ASN A 125 -9.55 15.07 6.37
C ASN A 125 -8.95 13.73 5.91
N TYR A 126 -9.51 13.09 4.88
CA TYR A 126 -9.17 11.71 4.50
C TYR A 126 -8.52 11.54 3.11
N SER A 127 -8.30 12.61 2.34
CA SER A 127 -7.55 12.53 1.08
C SER A 127 -6.07 12.88 1.27
N TYR A 128 -5.22 11.85 1.24
CA TYR A 128 -3.77 12.01 1.22
C TYR A 128 -3.32 12.80 -0.02
N VAL A 129 -3.93 12.53 -1.18
CA VAL A 129 -3.65 13.23 -2.45
C VAL A 129 -3.86 14.75 -2.30
N ARG A 130 -4.94 15.18 -1.62
CA ARG A 130 -5.15 16.60 -1.33
C ARG A 130 -4.06 17.20 -0.46
N ALA A 131 -3.60 16.48 0.56
CA ALA A 131 -2.51 16.92 1.42
C ALA A 131 -1.18 17.06 0.65
N ALA A 132 -0.86 16.09 -0.22
CA ALA A 132 0.33 16.14 -1.08
C ALA A 132 0.29 17.33 -2.06
N HIS A 133 -0.87 17.58 -2.68
CA HIS A 133 -1.05 18.73 -3.58
C HIS A 133 -0.95 20.08 -2.86
N ALA A 134 -1.49 20.18 -1.64
CA ALA A 134 -1.35 21.39 -0.81
C ALA A 134 0.13 21.67 -0.46
N ALA A 135 0.94 20.62 -0.30
CA ALA A 135 2.38 20.71 -0.15
C ALA A 135 3.14 20.92 -1.49
N GLY A 136 2.43 20.98 -2.62
CA GLY A 136 3.00 21.29 -3.94
C GLY A 136 3.54 20.08 -4.72
N TYR A 137 3.36 18.86 -4.22
CA TYR A 137 3.77 17.64 -4.91
C TYR A 137 2.76 17.22 -5.98
N SER A 138 3.23 16.58 -7.04
CA SER A 138 2.34 15.81 -7.93
C SER A 138 2.10 14.42 -7.35
N THR A 139 0.99 13.79 -7.68
CA THR A 139 0.71 12.40 -7.29
C THR A 139 0.38 11.54 -8.49
N PHE A 140 0.87 10.31 -8.48
CA PHE A 140 0.43 9.26 -9.40
C PHE A 140 -0.12 8.09 -8.59
N THR A 141 -1.40 7.83 -8.73
CA THR A 141 -2.08 6.66 -8.14
C THR A 141 -2.45 5.70 -9.25
N PHE A 142 -2.45 4.39 -8.99
CA PHE A 142 -2.96 3.39 -9.91
C PHE A 142 -3.74 2.32 -9.15
N ASP A 143 -4.64 1.65 -9.85
CA ASP A 143 -5.24 0.42 -9.33
C ASP A 143 -4.29 -0.72 -9.68
N ARG A 144 -3.88 -1.50 -8.69
CA ARG A 144 -2.97 -2.62 -8.91
C ARG A 144 -3.56 -3.68 -9.85
N LEU A 145 -2.71 -4.52 -10.42
CA LEU A 145 -3.15 -5.60 -11.31
C LEU A 145 -4.13 -6.52 -10.56
N GLY A 146 -5.25 -6.89 -11.18
CA GLY A 146 -6.32 -7.63 -10.52
C GLY A 146 -7.35 -6.76 -9.80
N ILE A 147 -7.06 -5.48 -9.56
CA ILE A 147 -7.83 -4.63 -8.64
C ILE A 147 -8.51 -3.47 -9.37
N GLY A 148 -9.67 -3.03 -8.87
CA GLY A 148 -10.34 -1.82 -9.34
C GLY A 148 -10.63 -1.85 -10.83
N ARG A 149 -10.13 -0.86 -11.56
CA ARG A 149 -10.31 -0.71 -13.02
C ARG A 149 -9.21 -1.38 -13.84
N SER A 150 -8.18 -1.93 -13.21
CA SER A 150 -7.11 -2.63 -13.90
C SER A 150 -7.54 -4.02 -14.36
N GLU A 151 -6.80 -4.54 -15.33
CA GLU A 151 -6.97 -5.88 -15.88
C GLU A 151 -6.92 -6.94 -14.78
N LYS A 152 -7.72 -8.01 -14.94
CA LYS A 152 -7.85 -9.12 -13.99
C LYS A 152 -7.38 -10.42 -14.64
N PRO A 153 -6.05 -10.61 -14.84
CA PRO A 153 -5.52 -11.86 -15.38
C PRO A 153 -5.59 -12.98 -14.32
N ASP A 154 -4.95 -14.12 -14.59
CA ASP A 154 -4.99 -15.28 -13.70
C ASP A 154 -4.50 -14.95 -12.28
N ALA A 155 -5.39 -15.14 -11.30
CA ALA A 155 -5.21 -14.82 -9.89
C ALA A 155 -4.22 -15.71 -9.14
N ARG A 156 -3.64 -16.73 -9.80
CA ARG A 156 -2.60 -17.59 -9.23
C ARG A 156 -1.29 -17.44 -10.01
N GLU A 157 -1.37 -17.52 -11.33
CA GLU A 157 -0.19 -17.61 -12.19
C GLU A 157 0.41 -16.25 -12.56
N VAL A 158 -0.40 -15.18 -12.57
CA VAL A 158 0.03 -13.86 -13.04
C VAL A 158 0.05 -12.85 -11.92
N ILE A 159 -1.03 -12.77 -11.13
CA ILE A 159 -1.16 -11.79 -10.05
C ILE A 159 -0.36 -12.30 -8.84
N GLN A 160 0.92 -11.93 -8.82
CA GLN A 160 1.88 -12.28 -7.77
C GLN A 160 2.70 -11.05 -7.40
N THR A 161 3.30 -11.06 -6.22
CA THR A 161 4.08 -9.94 -5.69
C THR A 161 5.21 -9.48 -6.62
N ALA A 162 5.87 -10.42 -7.31
CA ALA A 162 6.93 -10.10 -8.28
C ALA A 162 6.40 -9.31 -9.50
N THR A 163 5.20 -9.64 -9.98
CA THR A 163 4.52 -8.90 -11.06
C THR A 163 4.22 -7.47 -10.62
N GLU A 164 3.75 -7.29 -9.39
CA GLU A 164 3.41 -5.96 -8.88
C GLU A 164 4.65 -5.09 -8.62
N ILE A 165 5.76 -5.68 -8.16
CA ILE A 165 7.06 -5.00 -8.07
C ILE A 165 7.52 -4.53 -9.45
N ALA A 166 7.38 -5.37 -10.49
CA ALA A 166 7.75 -5.00 -11.85
C ALA A 166 6.88 -3.83 -12.39
N ILE A 167 5.58 -3.82 -12.08
CA ILE A 167 4.67 -2.72 -12.43
C ILE A 167 5.06 -1.44 -11.68
N ALA A 168 5.33 -1.52 -10.39
CA ALA A 168 5.78 -0.38 -9.60
C ALA A 168 7.10 0.21 -10.14
N LYS A 169 8.05 -0.66 -10.49
CA LYS A 169 9.31 -0.29 -11.15
C LYS A 169 9.07 0.39 -12.50
N TYR A 170 8.13 -0.12 -13.30
CA TYR A 170 7.76 0.50 -14.58
C TYR A 170 7.26 1.92 -14.35
N PHE A 171 6.35 2.15 -13.41
CA PHE A 171 5.82 3.48 -13.16
C PHE A 171 6.87 4.43 -12.61
N ALA A 172 7.67 4.03 -11.63
CA ALA A 172 8.74 4.87 -11.09
C ALA A 172 9.70 5.35 -12.19
N ASN A 173 10.11 4.45 -13.08
CA ASN A 173 10.98 4.78 -14.21
C ASN A 173 10.31 5.69 -15.25
N ASN A 174 9.06 5.43 -15.63
CA ASN A 174 8.38 6.21 -16.66
C ASN A 174 7.90 7.58 -16.16
N LEU A 175 7.64 7.72 -14.85
CA LEU A 175 7.44 9.02 -14.21
C LEU A 175 8.72 9.87 -14.30
N ARG A 176 9.89 9.30 -13.98
CA ARG A 176 11.18 10.00 -14.16
C ARG A 176 11.51 10.35 -15.60
N LYS A 177 11.07 9.53 -16.56
CA LYS A 177 11.32 9.76 -17.99
C LYS A 177 10.31 10.71 -18.63
N GLY A 178 9.13 10.88 -18.04
CA GLY A 178 8.06 11.68 -18.65
C GLY A 178 7.36 10.96 -19.80
N THR A 179 7.31 9.62 -19.78
CA THR A 179 6.90 8.80 -20.94
C THR A 179 5.57 8.08 -20.76
N LEU A 180 4.87 8.28 -19.64
CA LEU A 180 3.51 7.76 -19.48
C LEU A 180 2.53 8.49 -20.40
N PRO A 181 1.46 7.83 -20.86
CA PRO A 181 0.56 8.37 -21.89
C PRO A 181 -0.44 9.40 -21.32
N PHE A 182 0.00 10.43 -20.62
CA PHE A 182 -0.84 11.54 -20.16
C PHE A 182 -0.61 12.78 -21.03
N SER A 183 -1.66 13.54 -21.31
CA SER A 183 -1.54 14.72 -22.17
C SER A 183 -0.73 15.85 -21.50
N ASN A 184 -0.76 15.92 -20.16
CA ASN A 184 0.07 16.82 -19.36
C ASN A 184 1.36 16.15 -18.83
N MET A 185 1.79 15.03 -19.43
CA MET A 185 2.95 14.31 -18.96
C MET A 185 4.21 15.18 -19.06
N ARG A 186 5.01 15.16 -17.99
CA ARG A 186 6.29 15.85 -17.91
C ARG A 186 7.31 14.97 -17.23
N LYS A 187 8.59 15.30 -17.41
CA LYS A 187 9.67 14.68 -16.64
C LYS A 187 9.58 15.09 -15.17
N PHE A 188 9.54 14.13 -14.24
CA PHE A 188 9.72 14.42 -12.81
C PHE A 188 11.18 14.31 -12.42
N GLY A 189 11.67 15.30 -11.67
CA GLY A 189 13.05 15.34 -11.19
C GLY A 189 13.32 14.32 -10.08
N LYS A 190 12.29 14.02 -9.29
CA LYS A 190 12.32 13.03 -8.20
C LYS A 190 11.02 12.23 -8.15
N VAL A 191 11.12 10.98 -7.72
CA VAL A 191 9.99 10.09 -7.44
C VAL A 191 10.08 9.64 -5.99
N ALA A 192 9.08 9.99 -5.19
CA ALA A 192 8.89 9.43 -3.85
C ALA A 192 7.93 8.23 -3.95
N TYR A 193 8.33 7.07 -3.46
CA TYR A 193 7.44 5.92 -3.33
C TYR A 193 6.68 6.01 -2.01
N VAL A 194 5.35 5.89 -2.04
CA VAL A 194 4.52 5.86 -0.85
C VAL A 194 3.60 4.65 -0.92
N GLY A 195 3.82 3.68 -0.02
CA GLY A 195 3.06 2.44 0.04
C GLY A 195 2.15 2.38 1.25
N HIS A 196 1.06 1.61 1.14
CA HIS A 196 0.26 1.20 2.29
C HIS A 196 0.14 -0.32 2.36
N SER A 197 0.39 -0.90 3.54
CA SER A 197 0.25 -2.33 3.80
C SER A 197 1.03 -3.15 2.76
N PHE A 198 0.37 -4.02 2.01
CA PHE A 198 0.96 -4.77 0.90
C PHE A 198 1.60 -3.87 -0.18
N GLY A 199 1.11 -2.65 -0.38
CA GLY A 199 1.81 -1.62 -1.17
C GLY A 199 3.18 -1.25 -0.60
N SER A 200 3.34 -1.22 0.72
CA SER A 200 4.64 -1.03 1.36
C SER A 200 5.54 -2.25 1.20
N GLU A 201 5.00 -3.47 1.21
CA GLU A 201 5.76 -4.69 0.92
C GLU A 201 6.30 -4.69 -0.52
N ILE A 202 5.47 -4.30 -1.49
CA ILE A 202 5.89 -4.07 -2.88
C ILE A 202 7.01 -3.03 -2.93
N GLY A 203 6.87 -1.94 -2.17
CA GLY A 203 7.89 -0.91 -2.04
C GLY A 203 9.21 -1.42 -1.47
N ASN A 204 9.18 -2.28 -0.45
CA ASN A 204 10.36 -2.92 0.11
C ASN A 204 11.04 -3.85 -0.90
N GLY A 205 10.26 -4.68 -1.60
CA GLY A 205 10.77 -5.53 -2.68
C GLY A 205 11.33 -4.74 -3.86
N LEU A 206 10.73 -3.60 -4.20
CA LEU A 206 11.26 -2.66 -5.20
C LEU A 206 12.60 -2.07 -4.72
N ALA A 207 12.67 -1.58 -3.50
CA ALA A 207 13.89 -1.00 -2.93
C ALA A 207 15.03 -2.03 -2.85
N ALA A 208 14.72 -3.29 -2.55
CA ALA A 208 15.68 -4.38 -2.52
C ALA A 208 16.22 -4.75 -3.91
N SER A 209 15.34 -4.80 -4.92
CA SER A 209 15.69 -5.22 -6.29
C SER A 209 16.24 -4.09 -7.16
N ASP A 210 15.88 -2.84 -6.86
CA ASP A 210 16.35 -1.64 -7.53
C ASP A 210 16.38 -0.46 -6.54
N PRO A 211 17.45 -0.35 -5.72
CA PRO A 211 17.58 0.72 -4.74
C PRO A 211 17.46 2.13 -5.33
N SER A 212 17.72 2.28 -6.63
CA SER A 212 17.66 3.56 -7.35
C SER A 212 16.26 3.95 -7.84
N ALA A 213 15.27 3.06 -7.75
CA ALA A 213 13.95 3.25 -8.34
C ALA A 213 13.18 4.46 -7.77
N ALA A 214 13.40 4.80 -6.51
CA ALA A 214 12.81 5.97 -5.86
C ALA A 214 13.85 6.79 -5.08
N ASP A 215 13.63 8.10 -5.02
CA ASP A 215 14.48 9.07 -4.34
C ASP A 215 14.19 9.13 -2.83
N ALA A 216 13.01 8.67 -2.40
CA ALA A 216 12.64 8.41 -1.02
C ALA A 216 11.58 7.29 -0.97
N TYR A 217 11.56 6.54 0.12
CA TYR A 217 10.54 5.52 0.39
C TYR A 217 9.78 5.85 1.67
N VAL A 218 8.46 5.84 1.59
CA VAL A 218 7.55 6.00 2.72
C VAL A 218 6.65 4.77 2.77
N PHE A 219 6.81 3.99 3.84
CA PHE A 219 6.02 2.79 4.08
C PHE A 219 5.01 3.07 5.17
N THR A 220 3.74 2.70 4.94
CA THR A 220 2.67 2.90 5.92
C THR A 220 2.00 1.59 6.28
N GLY A 221 1.72 1.39 7.57
CA GLY A 221 1.24 0.12 8.10
C GLY A 221 2.19 -1.02 7.72
N PHE A 222 3.47 -0.90 8.10
CA PHE A 222 4.52 -1.83 7.68
C PHE A 222 5.58 -2.01 8.77
N SER A 223 6.14 -3.21 8.85
CA SER A 223 7.39 -3.57 9.52
C SER A 223 7.84 -4.93 8.99
N HIS A 224 9.05 -5.39 9.33
CA HIS A 224 9.47 -6.76 9.06
C HIS A 224 8.88 -7.77 10.09
N ASN A 225 8.02 -7.33 11.01
CA ASN A 225 7.34 -8.21 11.95
C ASN A 225 6.14 -8.91 11.29
N SER A 226 6.21 -10.22 11.16
CA SER A 226 5.16 -11.07 10.57
C SER A 226 4.20 -11.70 11.60
N THR A 227 4.33 -11.38 12.88
CA THR A 227 3.54 -12.02 13.96
C THR A 227 2.03 -11.83 13.79
N GLY A 228 1.58 -10.67 13.29
CA GLY A 228 0.16 -10.38 13.09
C GLY A 228 -0.44 -10.95 11.80
N VAL A 229 0.35 -11.58 10.93
CA VAL A 229 -0.13 -12.12 9.63
C VAL A 229 -1.15 -13.25 9.83
N VAL A 230 -1.00 -14.07 10.87
CA VAL A 230 -2.00 -15.10 11.20
C VAL A 230 -3.34 -14.45 11.55
N GLY A 231 -3.30 -13.42 12.40
CA GLY A 231 -4.48 -12.64 12.77
C GLY A 231 -5.13 -11.95 11.57
N PHE A 232 -4.35 -11.52 10.58
CA PHE A 232 -4.87 -11.02 9.31
C PHE A 232 -5.70 -12.09 8.58
N TYR A 233 -5.17 -13.29 8.36
CA TYR A 233 -5.93 -14.34 7.67
C TYR A 233 -7.19 -14.77 8.43
N ASP A 234 -7.11 -14.92 9.75
CA ASP A 234 -8.27 -15.32 10.55
C ASP A 234 -9.34 -14.21 10.59
N GLY A 235 -8.94 -12.96 10.82
CA GLY A 235 -9.89 -11.86 10.95
C GLY A 235 -10.40 -11.34 9.60
N THR A 236 -9.73 -11.58 8.47
CA THR A 236 -10.28 -11.22 7.15
C THR A 236 -11.50 -12.07 6.80
N GLN A 237 -11.58 -13.28 7.35
CA GLN A 237 -12.67 -14.24 7.13
C GLN A 237 -13.00 -14.33 5.62
N PRO A 238 -12.01 -14.65 4.77
CA PRO A 238 -12.13 -14.38 3.35
C PRO A 238 -13.24 -15.22 2.71
N VAL A 239 -13.92 -14.60 1.76
CA VAL A 239 -14.97 -15.22 0.95
C VAL A 239 -14.59 -15.21 -0.52
N LEU A 240 -15.12 -16.14 -1.30
CA LEU A 240 -14.98 -16.12 -2.75
C LEU A 240 -15.64 -14.86 -3.33
N ALA A 241 -14.84 -14.03 -4.01
CA ALA A 241 -15.30 -12.72 -4.48
C ALA A 241 -16.43 -12.82 -5.51
N ASN A 242 -16.41 -13.85 -6.36
CA ASN A 242 -17.42 -14.06 -7.39
C ASN A 242 -18.78 -14.52 -6.85
N THR A 243 -18.80 -15.09 -5.63
CA THR A 243 -19.99 -15.70 -5.04
C THR A 243 -20.61 -14.76 -4.00
N TYR A 244 -19.77 -14.11 -3.19
CA TYR A 244 -20.22 -13.30 -2.04
C TYR A 244 -19.94 -11.80 -2.21
N GLY A 245 -19.20 -11.41 -3.25
CA GLY A 245 -18.92 -10.02 -3.55
C GLY A 245 -20.03 -9.33 -4.36
N PRO A 246 -19.87 -8.03 -4.63
CA PRO A 246 -20.74 -7.29 -5.55
C PRO A 246 -20.78 -7.91 -6.94
N SER A 247 -21.83 -7.61 -7.72
CA SER A 247 -21.99 -8.13 -9.09
C SER A 247 -20.81 -7.85 -10.01
N ALA A 248 -20.06 -6.76 -9.77
CA ALA A 248 -18.82 -6.45 -10.50
C ALA A 248 -17.74 -7.54 -10.39
N PHE A 249 -17.82 -8.41 -9.38
CA PHE A 249 -16.86 -9.50 -9.15
C PHE A 249 -17.34 -10.87 -9.66
N SER A 250 -18.56 -10.99 -10.20
CA SER A 250 -19.14 -12.29 -10.59
C SER A 250 -18.34 -13.03 -11.67
N GLY A 251 -17.56 -12.30 -12.48
CA GLY A 251 -16.70 -12.87 -13.52
C GLY A 251 -15.30 -13.30 -13.03
N LEU A 252 -14.97 -13.07 -11.75
CA LEU A 252 -13.68 -13.44 -11.20
C LEU A 252 -13.56 -14.95 -10.97
N SER A 253 -12.34 -15.48 -11.07
CA SER A 253 -12.06 -16.87 -10.69
C SER A 253 -12.12 -17.04 -9.17
N ASN A 254 -12.28 -18.29 -8.71
CA ASN A 254 -12.19 -18.64 -7.29
C ASN A 254 -10.83 -18.35 -6.64
N GLY A 255 -9.81 -17.93 -7.41
CA GLY A 255 -8.55 -17.42 -6.87
C GLY A 255 -8.62 -15.98 -6.37
N ASN A 256 -9.78 -15.30 -6.49
CA ASN A 256 -10.00 -13.95 -6.00
C ASN A 256 -10.83 -14.00 -4.72
N PHE A 257 -10.29 -13.41 -3.66
CA PHE A 257 -10.86 -13.39 -2.33
C PHE A 257 -11.30 -11.97 -1.98
N LEU A 258 -12.39 -11.86 -1.23
CA LEU A 258 -12.88 -10.63 -0.64
C LEU A 258 -12.94 -10.80 0.88
N PHE A 259 -12.79 -9.73 1.63
CA PHE A 259 -13.10 -9.76 3.05
C PHE A 259 -14.58 -10.06 3.30
N ASN A 260 -14.90 -10.67 4.43
CA ASN A 260 -16.29 -10.96 4.75
C ASN A 260 -17.15 -9.67 4.72
N PRO A 261 -18.22 -9.62 3.91
CA PRO A 261 -19.09 -8.45 3.79
C PRO A 261 -19.78 -8.01 5.09
N ALA A 262 -19.88 -8.89 6.10
CA ALA A 262 -20.35 -8.53 7.43
C ALA A 262 -19.45 -7.47 8.11
N GLY A 263 -18.19 -7.37 7.69
CA GLY A 263 -17.31 -6.24 7.98
C GLY A 263 -16.63 -6.23 9.36
N TYR A 264 -17.14 -6.98 10.36
CA TYR A 264 -16.55 -7.02 11.71
C TYR A 264 -15.09 -7.50 11.73
N GLY A 265 -14.77 -8.46 10.87
CA GLY A 265 -13.40 -8.95 10.72
C GLY A 265 -12.44 -7.89 10.17
N ALA A 266 -12.85 -7.19 9.10
CA ALA A 266 -12.10 -6.07 8.56
C ALA A 266 -12.00 -4.91 9.57
N GLN A 267 -13.08 -4.61 10.29
CA GLN A 267 -13.07 -3.62 11.38
C GLN A 267 -12.03 -3.97 12.44
N LEU A 268 -11.95 -5.23 12.87
CA LEU A 268 -11.01 -5.72 13.88
C LEU A 268 -9.54 -5.55 13.46
N ILE A 269 -9.21 -5.85 12.20
CA ILE A 269 -7.83 -5.82 11.72
C ILE A 269 -7.39 -4.42 11.28
N PHE A 270 -8.28 -3.68 10.62
CA PHE A 270 -7.91 -2.42 9.98
C PHE A 270 -8.11 -1.20 10.88
N PHE A 271 -9.02 -1.25 11.85
CA PHE A 271 -9.44 -0.08 12.61
C PHE A 271 -9.18 -0.20 14.10
N LYS A 272 -8.75 0.91 14.71
CA LYS A 272 -8.76 1.07 16.17
C LYS A 272 -10.14 1.52 16.63
N THR A 273 -10.77 0.74 17.50
CA THR A 273 -12.11 1.01 18.04
C THR A 273 -12.23 2.44 18.57
N TYR A 274 -13.34 3.10 18.26
CA TYR A 274 -13.68 4.49 18.63
C TYR A 274 -12.88 5.62 17.94
N TYR A 275 -11.89 5.32 17.10
CA TYR A 275 -11.04 6.34 16.46
C TYR A 275 -11.26 6.50 14.95
N TYR A 276 -12.49 6.21 14.49
CA TYR A 276 -12.94 6.42 13.11
C TYR A 276 -14.42 6.77 13.09
N ALA A 277 -14.87 7.41 12.01
CA ALA A 277 -16.28 7.67 11.77
C ALA A 277 -16.98 6.43 11.20
N GLN A 278 -18.20 6.15 11.63
CA GLN A 278 -18.99 5.03 11.11
C GLN A 278 -19.27 5.16 9.61
N SER A 279 -19.42 6.38 9.08
CA SER A 279 -19.55 6.63 7.65
C SER A 279 -18.30 6.22 6.86
N VAL A 280 -17.11 6.43 7.43
CA VAL A 280 -15.82 6.03 6.83
C VAL A 280 -15.70 4.51 6.81
N LEU A 281 -16.00 3.82 7.91
CA LEU A 281 -16.01 2.35 7.95
C LEU A 281 -17.00 1.78 6.93
N LYS A 282 -18.24 2.29 6.91
CA LYS A 282 -19.26 1.85 5.95
C LYS A 282 -18.82 2.04 4.50
N GLN A 283 -18.21 3.18 4.19
CA GLN A 283 -17.69 3.46 2.85
C GLN A 283 -16.54 2.51 2.50
N ALA A 284 -15.59 2.29 3.41
CA ALA A 284 -14.46 1.40 3.18
C ALA A 284 -14.92 -0.04 2.90
N LEU A 285 -15.91 -0.54 3.63
CA LEU A 285 -16.52 -1.84 3.37
C LEU A 285 -17.27 -1.88 2.03
N ALA A 286 -17.99 -0.81 1.68
CA ALA A 286 -18.76 -0.72 0.43
C ALA A 286 -17.86 -0.66 -0.82
N THR A 287 -16.63 -0.17 -0.69
CA THR A 287 -15.64 -0.10 -1.78
C THR A 287 -14.51 -1.11 -1.65
N ALA A 288 -14.66 -2.09 -0.75
CA ALA A 288 -13.65 -3.12 -0.53
C ALA A 288 -13.29 -3.84 -1.84
N GLN A 289 -12.00 -4.05 -2.05
CA GLN A 289 -11.46 -4.72 -3.22
C GLN A 289 -10.98 -6.12 -2.88
N THR A 290 -10.74 -6.91 -3.93
CA THR A 290 -10.24 -8.27 -3.80
C THR A 290 -8.75 -8.31 -3.45
N PHE A 291 -8.28 -9.51 -3.16
CA PHE A 291 -6.90 -9.94 -3.29
C PHE A 291 -6.89 -11.36 -3.84
N THR A 292 -5.72 -11.84 -4.23
CA THR A 292 -5.60 -13.08 -4.99
C THR A 292 -4.79 -14.14 -4.26
N LEU A 293 -5.01 -15.40 -4.63
CA LEU A 293 -4.23 -16.54 -4.13
C LEU A 293 -2.73 -16.36 -4.42
N GLY A 294 -2.38 -15.84 -5.59
CA GLY A 294 -0.99 -15.59 -5.97
C GLY A 294 -0.33 -14.52 -5.09
N GLU A 295 -1.04 -13.44 -4.75
CA GLU A 295 -0.57 -12.45 -3.78
C GLU A 295 -0.42 -13.07 -2.38
N ALA A 296 -1.46 -13.73 -1.87
CA ALA A 296 -1.49 -14.38 -0.55
C ALA A 296 -0.27 -15.30 -0.31
N LEU A 297 0.13 -16.03 -1.35
CA LEU A 297 1.22 -17.00 -1.28
C LEU A 297 2.61 -16.42 -1.55
N THR A 298 2.73 -15.18 -2.04
CA THR A 298 4.02 -14.60 -2.45
C THR A 298 4.42 -13.33 -1.69
N MET A 299 3.51 -12.70 -0.95
CA MET A 299 3.74 -11.41 -0.28
C MET A 299 4.92 -11.45 0.72
N GLY A 300 5.05 -12.53 1.49
CA GLY A 300 6.07 -12.65 2.53
C GLY A 300 7.52 -12.55 2.02
N ALA A 301 7.77 -12.89 0.75
CA ALA A 301 9.09 -12.77 0.15
C ALA A 301 9.52 -11.30 -0.03
N ALA A 302 8.57 -10.40 -0.29
CA ALA A 302 8.85 -8.98 -0.45
C ALA A 302 9.10 -8.28 0.89
N VAL A 303 8.43 -8.72 1.97
CA VAL A 303 8.73 -8.26 3.34
C VAL A 303 10.18 -8.58 3.71
N MET A 304 10.65 -9.79 3.44
CA MET A 304 12.00 -10.23 3.84
C MET A 304 13.11 -9.89 2.85
N ALA A 305 12.81 -9.14 1.79
CA ALA A 305 13.78 -8.76 0.79
C ALA A 305 14.85 -7.84 1.39
N SER A 306 16.12 -8.13 1.12
CA SER A 306 17.24 -7.37 1.71
C SER A 306 17.33 -5.96 1.15
N THR A 307 17.21 -4.97 2.03
CA THR A 307 17.29 -3.53 1.72
C THR A 307 18.58 -2.89 2.24
N ALA A 308 19.60 -3.71 2.52
CA ALA A 308 20.89 -3.28 3.05
C ALA A 308 21.59 -2.21 2.19
N ASN A 309 21.36 -2.23 0.87
CA ASN A 309 21.97 -1.32 -0.10
C ASN A 309 21.11 -0.07 -0.41
N VAL A 310 19.96 0.11 0.24
CA VAL A 310 19.11 1.29 0.06
C VAL A 310 19.78 2.49 0.72
N THR A 311 20.17 3.48 -0.10
CA THR A 311 20.79 4.73 0.38
C THR A 311 19.80 5.90 0.45
N SER A 312 18.68 5.81 -0.27
CA SER A 312 17.59 6.79 -0.22
C SER A 312 17.01 6.91 1.21
N PRO A 313 16.47 8.07 1.58
CA PRO A 313 15.68 8.24 2.81
C PRO A 313 14.53 7.25 2.89
N VAL A 314 14.32 6.69 4.07
CA VAL A 314 13.23 5.76 4.35
C VAL A 314 12.42 6.25 5.56
N ALA A 315 11.10 6.27 5.46
CA ALA A 315 10.22 6.51 6.61
C ALA A 315 9.21 5.37 6.74
N ILE A 316 8.91 4.99 7.99
CA ILE A 316 7.90 3.99 8.32
C ILE A 316 6.88 4.64 9.25
N PHE A 317 5.62 4.67 8.83
CA PHE A 317 4.49 5.20 9.58
C PHE A 317 3.51 4.08 9.92
N THR A 318 3.29 3.79 11.20
CA THR A 318 2.38 2.70 11.60
C THR A 318 1.47 3.17 12.73
N GLY A 319 0.20 2.77 12.70
CA GLY A 319 -0.74 3.07 13.78
C GLY A 319 -0.36 2.34 15.07
N ASP A 320 -0.55 2.99 16.22
CA ASP A 320 -0.19 2.40 17.52
C ASP A 320 -0.85 1.05 17.83
N SER A 321 -1.99 0.79 17.20
CA SER A 321 -2.77 -0.45 17.29
C SER A 321 -2.86 -1.21 15.96
N ASP A 322 -1.84 -1.11 15.10
CA ASP A 322 -1.77 -1.90 13.86
C ASP A 322 -1.75 -3.41 14.18
N ALA A 323 -2.85 -4.10 13.85
CA ALA A 323 -3.06 -5.51 14.12
C ALA A 323 -2.17 -6.45 13.28
N ILE A 324 -1.63 -5.97 12.16
CA ILE A 324 -0.91 -6.78 11.18
C ILE A 324 0.60 -6.68 11.43
N PHE A 325 1.16 -5.48 11.32
CA PHE A 325 2.62 -5.25 11.37
C PHE A 325 3.14 -4.86 12.76
N CYS A 326 2.24 -4.66 13.72
CA CYS A 326 2.60 -4.53 15.13
C CYS A 326 1.89 -5.55 16.03
N ALA A 327 1.18 -6.53 15.44
CA ALA A 327 0.40 -7.51 16.18
C ALA A 327 -0.53 -6.89 17.25
N GLY A 328 -1.08 -5.70 16.96
CA GLY A 328 -2.03 -4.97 17.81
C GLY A 328 -1.40 -3.95 18.76
N SER A 329 -0.06 -3.90 18.89
CA SER A 329 0.63 -2.88 19.67
C SER A 329 2.01 -2.57 19.11
N CYS A 330 2.21 -1.34 18.62
CA CYS A 330 3.55 -0.91 18.20
C CYS A 330 4.45 -0.53 19.38
N TYR A 331 3.93 -0.50 20.61
CA TYR A 331 4.74 -0.30 21.81
C TYR A 331 5.12 -1.64 22.42
N ILE A 332 6.41 -1.80 22.73
CA ILE A 332 6.98 -3.00 23.35
C ILE A 332 7.73 -2.55 24.61
N ALA A 333 7.50 -3.24 25.72
CA ALA A 333 8.18 -2.95 26.98
C ALA A 333 9.71 -2.94 26.80
N GLY A 334 10.36 -1.86 27.27
CA GLY A 334 11.81 -1.70 27.18
C GLY A 334 12.35 -1.26 25.82
N LYS A 335 11.49 -0.94 24.85
CA LYS A 335 11.86 -0.34 23.55
C LYS A 335 11.11 0.98 23.36
N GLU A 336 11.65 1.86 22.51
CA GLU A 336 10.96 3.10 22.13
C GLU A 336 9.64 2.78 21.41
N ASN A 337 9.71 1.97 20.35
CA ASN A 337 8.60 1.34 19.66
C ASN A 337 9.14 0.21 18.75
N LEU A 338 8.25 -0.63 18.22
CA LEU A 338 8.57 -1.75 17.34
C LEU A 338 9.27 -1.27 16.06
N ILE A 339 8.75 -0.21 15.43
CA ILE A 339 9.23 0.25 14.12
C ILE A 339 10.55 1.03 14.19
N ALA A 340 10.99 1.48 15.37
CA ALA A 340 12.32 2.09 15.54
C ALA A 340 13.44 1.07 15.28
N ALA A 341 13.21 -0.21 15.61
CA ALA A 341 14.16 -1.28 15.35
C ALA A 341 14.32 -1.60 13.86
N GLU A 342 13.40 -1.13 13.00
CA GLU A 342 13.45 -1.39 11.56
C GLU A 342 14.65 -0.72 10.88
N LYS A 343 15.31 0.24 11.54
CA LYS A 343 16.59 0.82 11.06
C LYS A 343 17.63 -0.25 10.72
N GLN A 344 17.59 -1.40 11.41
CA GLN A 344 18.51 -2.52 11.15
C GLN A 344 18.38 -3.09 9.72
N TYR A 345 17.20 -3.00 9.09
CA TYR A 345 16.97 -3.46 7.72
C TYR A 345 17.42 -2.45 6.67
N TYR A 346 17.49 -1.16 7.05
CA TYR A 346 17.93 -0.04 6.21
C TYR A 346 19.22 0.61 6.75
N PRO A 347 20.32 -0.15 6.94
CA PRO A 347 21.54 0.35 7.55
C PRO A 347 22.19 1.46 6.72
N SER A 348 22.08 1.40 5.39
CA SER A 348 22.69 2.36 4.46
C SER A 348 21.80 3.58 4.15
N ALA A 349 20.54 3.60 4.61
CA ALA A 349 19.63 4.70 4.33
C ALA A 349 20.15 5.98 4.99
N ARG A 350 20.37 7.04 4.20
CA ARG A 350 20.97 8.30 4.67
C ARG A 350 20.13 9.02 5.72
N ALA A 351 18.83 8.76 5.73
CA ALA A 351 17.88 9.19 6.76
C ALA A 351 16.89 8.05 7.00
N PHE A 352 16.46 7.89 8.26
CA PHE A 352 15.46 6.91 8.65
C PHE A 352 14.50 7.50 9.68
N LEU A 353 13.20 7.51 9.38
CA LEU A 353 12.17 8.06 10.26
C LEU A 353 11.13 6.98 10.64
N PRO A 354 11.19 6.43 11.86
CA PRO A 354 10.08 5.68 12.44
C PRO A 354 9.06 6.64 13.05
N TYR A 355 7.77 6.47 12.74
CA TYR A 355 6.70 7.32 13.29
C TYR A 355 5.47 6.48 13.66
N VAL A 356 5.15 6.42 14.96
CA VAL A 356 3.95 5.74 15.45
C VAL A 356 2.79 6.74 15.53
N ILE A 357 1.70 6.45 14.84
CA ILE A 357 0.51 7.30 14.81
C ILE A 357 -0.40 6.90 15.97
N ALA A 358 -0.52 7.77 16.96
CA ALA A 358 -1.39 7.54 18.11
C ALA A 358 -2.84 7.30 17.67
N ASN A 359 -3.56 6.46 18.41
CA ASN A 359 -4.98 6.21 18.22
C ASN A 359 -5.37 5.73 16.82
N THR A 360 -4.57 4.85 16.23
CA THR A 360 -4.68 4.48 14.83
C THR A 360 -4.46 2.98 14.65
N GLY A 361 -5.33 2.34 13.88
CA GLY A 361 -5.16 0.95 13.44
C GLY A 361 -4.29 0.85 12.19
N HIS A 362 -4.45 -0.24 11.45
CA HIS A 362 -3.68 -0.49 10.24
C HIS A 362 -4.04 0.47 9.08
N ALA A 363 -5.33 0.71 8.81
CA ALA A 363 -5.80 1.61 7.75
C ALA A 363 -5.70 3.09 8.16
N ALA A 364 -4.47 3.61 8.25
CA ALA A 364 -4.19 4.93 8.81
C ALA A 364 -4.86 6.10 8.07
N ASN A 365 -5.16 5.99 6.76
CA ASN A 365 -5.93 7.02 6.04
C ASN A 365 -7.37 7.13 6.54
N LEU A 366 -7.89 6.15 7.28
CA LEU A 366 -9.32 6.03 7.61
C LEU A 366 -9.62 6.30 9.10
N HIS A 367 -8.66 6.88 9.82
CA HIS A 367 -8.76 7.26 11.24
C HIS A 367 -8.79 8.78 11.40
N TYR A 368 -9.32 9.29 12.53
CA TYR A 368 -9.33 10.73 12.81
C TYR A 368 -7.94 11.39 12.80
N SER A 369 -6.89 10.59 12.98
CA SER A 369 -5.48 11.00 12.92
C SER A 369 -4.91 11.16 11.51
N ALA A 370 -5.67 10.88 10.45
CA ALA A 370 -5.20 10.85 9.06
C ALA A 370 -4.39 12.11 8.67
N ALA A 371 -4.98 13.30 8.88
CA ALA A 371 -4.33 14.57 8.55
C ALA A 371 -2.99 14.80 9.29
N VAL A 372 -2.82 14.24 10.49
CA VAL A 372 -1.59 14.40 11.28
C VAL A 372 -0.42 13.73 10.57
N TRP A 373 -0.60 12.47 10.18
CA TRP A 373 0.50 11.75 9.56
C TRP A 373 0.67 12.12 8.08
N PHE A 374 -0.41 12.52 7.38
CA PHE A 374 -0.30 13.09 6.03
C PHE A 374 0.67 14.28 6.03
N LYS A 375 0.51 15.20 7.00
CA LYS A 375 1.41 16.33 7.21
C LYS A 375 2.84 15.88 7.52
N ALA A 376 3.00 14.90 8.42
CA ALA A 376 4.32 14.38 8.79
C ALA A 376 5.07 13.78 7.59
N VAL A 377 4.39 13.07 6.70
CA VAL A 377 4.99 12.57 5.45
C VAL A 377 5.43 13.71 4.54
N GLN A 378 4.61 14.76 4.38
CA GLN A 378 5.01 15.91 3.55
C GLN A 378 6.23 16.62 4.13
N THR A 379 6.29 16.80 5.46
CA THR A 379 7.45 17.39 6.14
C THR A 379 8.71 16.54 5.96
N PHE A 380 8.59 15.21 6.04
CA PHE A 380 9.72 14.32 5.76
C PHE A 380 10.21 14.46 4.32
N LEU A 381 9.29 14.45 3.35
CA LEU A 381 9.65 14.59 1.94
C LEU A 381 10.25 15.96 1.61
N GLU A 382 9.79 17.04 2.25
CA GLU A 382 10.32 18.39 2.06
C GLU A 382 11.74 18.54 2.63
N ALA A 383 12.03 17.89 3.76
CA ALA A 383 13.37 17.89 4.35
C ALA A 383 14.38 17.08 3.53
N GLU A 384 13.91 16.02 2.86
CA GLU A 384 14.78 15.02 2.26
C GLU A 384 14.88 15.09 0.73
N LEU A 385 13.94 15.74 0.04
CA LEU A 385 13.91 15.90 -1.43
C LEU A 385 13.85 17.39 -1.80
#